data_AF-A0A8S0G3S8-F1
#
_entry.id   AF-A0A8S0G3S8-F1
#
_cell.length_a   1.000
_cell.length_b   1.000
_cell.length_c   1.000
_cell.angle_alpha   90.00
_cell.angle_beta   90.00
_cell.angle_gamma   90.00
#
_symmetry.space_group_name_H-M   'P 1'
#
loop_
_entity.id
_entity.type
_entity.pdbx_description
1 polymer ?
#
loop_
_entity_poly.entity_id
_entity_poly.type
_entity_poly.pdbx_seq_one_letter_code
_entity_poly.pdbx_strand_id
1 'polypeptide(L)' 'MSQARLEPVLPSNWNRNNMRTSQYLLSTLKETPADAEVISHQLMLRAGMIRKLASGLYTWLPTGVRVLKKVENSVHRA' A
#
# COMPACT_ATOMS: atom_id res chain seq x y z
N MET A 1 -18.72 49.87 -5.92
CA MET A 1 -17.51 49.06 -6.18
C MET A 1 -17.72 47.71 -5.54
N SER A 2 -18.01 46.70 -6.37
CA SER A 2 -18.45 45.35 -5.99
C SER A 2 -17.31 44.58 -5.33
N GLN A 3 -17.54 44.06 -4.12
CA GLN A 3 -16.63 43.12 -3.46
C GLN A 3 -16.67 41.79 -4.24
N ALA A 4 -15.65 41.57 -5.08
CA ALA A 4 -15.40 40.27 -5.68
C ALA A 4 -14.99 39.30 -4.57
N ARG A 5 -15.95 38.48 -4.13
CA ARG A 5 -15.73 37.30 -3.29
C ARG A 5 -14.83 36.34 -4.08
N LEU A 6 -13.56 36.23 -3.69
CA LEU A 6 -12.63 35.27 -4.23
C LEU A 6 -13.03 33.88 -3.74
N GLU A 7 -13.88 33.18 -4.49
CA GLU A 7 -14.09 31.75 -4.32
C GLU A 7 -12.75 31.04 -4.56
N PRO A 8 -12.24 30.22 -3.63
CA PRO A 8 -11.01 29.49 -3.84
C PRO A 8 -11.19 28.54 -5.02
N VAL A 9 -10.46 28.78 -6.11
CA VAL A 9 -10.43 27.91 -7.29
C VAL A 9 -9.74 26.61 -6.89
N LEU A 10 -10.50 25.65 -6.37
CA LEU A 10 -10.00 24.30 -6.13
C LEU A 10 -9.77 23.63 -7.50
N PRO A 11 -8.57 23.08 -7.77
CA PRO A 11 -8.28 22.45 -9.05
C PRO A 11 -9.23 21.27 -9.31
N SER A 12 -9.79 21.22 -10.52
CA SER A 12 -10.90 20.36 -10.93
C SER A 12 -10.57 18.88 -11.12
N ASN A 13 -9.34 18.43 -10.82
CA ASN A 13 -8.85 17.09 -11.18
C ASN A 13 -8.38 16.23 -9.99
N TRP A 14 -9.04 16.32 -8.83
CA TRP A 14 -8.83 15.37 -7.73
C TRP A 14 -9.48 14.02 -8.02
N ASN A 15 -8.92 13.25 -8.96
CA ASN A 15 -9.19 11.82 -9.01
C ASN A 15 -8.39 11.12 -7.89
N ARG A 16 -8.89 11.24 -6.66
CA ARG A 16 -8.42 10.40 -5.55
C ARG A 16 -8.94 9.00 -5.82
N ASN A 17 -8.04 8.10 -6.18
CA ASN A 17 -8.30 6.66 -6.20
C ASN A 17 -8.69 6.21 -4.78
N ASN A 18 -9.97 6.36 -4.45
CA ASN A 18 -10.56 6.08 -3.15
C ASN A 18 -10.74 4.56 -3.01
N MET A 19 -9.68 3.87 -2.64
CA MET A 19 -9.81 2.46 -2.29
C MET A 19 -10.37 2.33 -0.88
N ARG A 20 -11.52 1.66 -0.76
CA ARG A 20 -12.15 1.37 0.53
C ARG A 20 -11.53 0.12 1.15
N THR A 21 -11.11 0.22 2.41
CA THR A 21 -10.57 -0.90 3.20
C THR A 21 -11.49 -2.11 3.21
N SER A 22 -12.82 -1.91 3.19
CA SER A 22 -13.81 -2.99 3.16
C SER A 22 -13.86 -3.78 1.85
N GLN A 23 -13.35 -3.24 0.75
CA GLN A 23 -13.27 -3.89 -0.55
C GLN A 23 -11.87 -4.48 -0.80
N TYR A 24 -11.01 -4.47 0.22
CA TYR A 24 -9.61 -4.80 0.10
C TYR A 24 -9.27 -6.04 0.91
N LEU A 25 -8.52 -6.97 0.31
CA LEU A 25 -8.08 -8.18 0.96
C LEU A 25 -6.92 -7.85 1.92
N LEU A 26 -7.26 -7.56 3.17
CA LEU A 26 -6.32 -7.32 4.26
C LEU A 26 -6.14 -8.59 5.09
N SER A 27 -5.23 -9.45 4.64
CA SER A 27 -4.82 -10.63 5.41
C SER A 27 -3.76 -10.23 6.44
N THR A 28 -4.15 -9.43 7.43
CA THR A 28 -3.27 -9.13 8.57
C THR A 28 -3.18 -10.35 9.47
N LEU A 29 -1.96 -10.71 9.88
CA LEU A 29 -1.71 -11.86 10.74
C LEU A 29 -1.47 -11.36 12.17
N LYS A 30 -2.22 -11.90 13.14
CA LYS A 30 -2.06 -11.60 14.57
C LYS A 30 -0.79 -12.25 15.13
N GLU A 31 -0.44 -13.42 14.60
CA GLU A 31 0.71 -14.21 15.01
C GLU A 31 1.83 -14.13 13.97
N THR A 32 3.03 -13.83 14.41
CA THR A 32 4.25 -13.91 13.60
C THR A 32 4.69 -15.36 13.53
N PRO A 33 4.85 -15.95 12.33
CA PRO A 33 5.48 -17.26 12.21
C PRO A 33 6.87 -17.20 12.88
N ALA A 34 7.16 -18.16 13.75
CA ALA A 34 8.42 -18.21 14.51
C ALA A 34 9.67 -18.35 13.60
N ASP A 35 9.48 -18.73 12.33
CA ASP A 35 10.53 -18.91 11.32
C ASP A 35 11.11 -17.59 10.75
N ALA A 36 10.54 -16.44 11.09
CA ALA A 36 10.98 -15.17 10.51
C ALA A 36 12.11 -14.55 11.34
N GLU A 37 13.36 -14.86 11.01
CA GLU A 37 14.55 -14.33 11.71
C GLU A 37 14.73 -12.81 11.54
N VAL A 38 14.27 -12.25 10.42
CA VAL A 38 14.44 -10.82 10.09
C VAL A 38 13.17 -10.00 10.40
N ILE A 39 13.34 -8.89 11.11
CA ILE A 39 12.26 -7.97 11.52
C ILE A 39 11.46 -7.45 10.31
N SER A 40 12.11 -7.10 9.21
CA SER A 40 11.43 -6.62 8.00
C SER A 40 10.46 -7.66 7.44
N HIS A 41 10.89 -8.92 7.38
CA HIS A 41 10.07 -10.04 6.93
C HIS A 41 8.89 -10.29 7.87
N GLN A 42 9.10 -10.23 9.19
CA GLN A 42 8.02 -10.31 10.17
C GLN A 42 6.98 -9.21 9.95
N LEU A 43 7.42 -7.96 9.76
CA LEU A 43 6.53 -6.82 9.53
C LEU A 43 5.75 -6.97 8.21
N MET A 44 6.41 -7.42 7.14
CA MET A 44 5.75 -7.66 5.85
C MET A 44 4.65 -8.73 5.93
N LEU A 45 4.87 -9.79 6.72
CA LEU A 45 3.85 -10.80 7.00
C LEU A 45 2.69 -10.22 7.83
N ARG A 46 3.00 -9.49 8.93
CA ARG A 46 1.97 -8.90 9.82
C ARG A 46 1.10 -7.88 9.10
N ALA A 47 1.71 -7.03 8.28
CA ALA A 47 1.02 -6.01 7.50
C ALA A 47 0.20 -6.58 6.32
N GLY A 48 0.23 -7.91 6.10
CA GLY A 48 -0.48 -8.54 5.00
C GLY A 48 0.08 -8.15 3.63
N MET A 49 1.40 -7.93 3.53
CA MET A 49 2.08 -7.62 2.26
C MET A 49 2.52 -8.88 1.51
N ILE A 50 2.89 -9.93 2.26
CA ILE A 50 3.35 -11.22 1.73
C ILE A 50 2.71 -12.38 2.50
N ARG A 51 2.60 -13.55 1.88
CA ARG A 51 2.16 -14.81 2.51
C ARG A 51 3.10 -15.95 2.13
N LYS A 52 3.56 -16.71 3.12
CA LYS A 52 4.38 -17.92 2.91
C LYS A 52 3.51 -19.02 2.29
N LEU A 53 3.98 -19.60 1.18
CA LEU A 53 3.39 -20.81 0.57
C LEU A 53 4.18 -22.07 0.93
N ALA A 54 5.50 -21.98 0.86
CA ALA A 54 6.44 -23.06 1.19
C ALA A 54 7.75 -22.46 1.74
N SER A 55 8.70 -23.29 2.15
CA SER A 55 10.03 -22.84 2.56
C SER A 55 10.69 -22.03 1.43
N GLY A 56 10.96 -20.74 1.67
CA GLY A 56 11.52 -19.82 0.68
C GLY A 56 10.55 -19.30 -0.39
N LEU A 57 9.28 -19.73 -0.41
CA LEU A 57 8.29 -19.30 -1.40
C LEU A 57 7.24 -18.37 -0.79
N TYR A 58 7.10 -17.18 -1.38
CA TYR A 58 6.18 -16.14 -0.91
C TYR A 58 5.28 -15.64 -2.04
N THR A 59 4.01 -15.45 -1.72
CA THR A 59 3.04 -14.76 -2.58
C THR A 59 2.90 -13.31 -2.15
N TRP A 60 2.89 -12.41 -3.12
CA TRP A 60 2.62 -11.00 -2.91
C TRP A 60 1.12 -10.73 -2.80
N LEU A 61 0.71 -10.06 -1.73
CA LEU A 61 -0.66 -9.59 -1.57
C LEU A 61 -0.86 -8.22 -2.25
N PRO A 62 -2.12 -7.78 -2.43
CA PRO A 62 -2.42 -6.49 -3.05
C PRO A 62 -1.65 -5.32 -2.44
N THR A 63 -1.32 -5.35 -1.14
CA THR A 63 -0.57 -4.29 -0.46
C THR A 63 0.90 -4.30 -0.86
N GLY A 64 1.50 -5.49 -0.93
CA GLY A 64 2.89 -5.66 -1.36
C GLY A 64 3.10 -5.25 -2.82
N VAL A 65 2.16 -5.62 -3.71
CA VAL A 65 2.21 -5.24 -5.14
C VAL A 65 2.18 -3.72 -5.33
N ARG A 66 1.44 -2.97 -4.49
CA ARG A 66 1.41 -1.50 -4.56
C ARG A 66 2.75 -0.86 -4.20
N VAL A 67 3.39 -1.37 -3.16
CA VAL A 67 4.72 -0.91 -2.76
C VAL A 67 5.72 -1.24 -3.86
N LEU A 68 5.67 -2.45 -4.42
CA LEU A 68 6.55 -2.86 -5.50
C LEU A 68 6.43 -1.93 -6.73
N LYS A 69 5.20 -1.65 -7.19
CA LYS A 69 4.96 -0.69 -8.28
C LYS A 69 5.47 0.70 -7.97
N LYS A 70 5.39 1.14 -6.71
CA LYS A 70 5.93 2.45 -6.31
C LYS A 70 7.45 2.48 -6.40
N VAL A 71 8.12 1.42 -5.96
CA VAL A 71 9.58 1.29 -6.07
C VAL A 71 10.01 1.20 -7.52
N GLU A 72 9.35 0.37 -8.33
CA GLU A 72 9.57 0.27 -9.79
C GLU A 72 9.47 1.65 -10.47
N ASN A 73 8.41 2.41 -10.16
CA ASN A 73 8.25 3.77 -10.68
C ASN A 73 9.35 4.71 -10.21
N SER A 74 9.85 4.57 -8.97
CA SER A 74 10.98 5.37 -8.48
C SER A 74 12.26 5.04 -9.23
N VAL A 75 12.53 3.76 -9.50
CA VAL A 75 13.70 3.32 -10.28
C VAL A 75 13.60 3.77 -11.74
N HIS A 76 12.42 3.69 -12.35
CA HIS A 76 12.22 4.15 -13.73
C HIS A 76 12.41 5.67 -13.90
N ARG A 77 12.12 6.44 -12.84
CA ARG A 77 12.25 7.91 -12.85
C ARG A 77 13.64 8.41 -12.44
N ALA A 78 14.48 7.55 -11.89
CA ALA A 78 15.85 7.87 -11.47
C ALA A 78 16.80 7.76 -12.66
#